data_AF-A0A972USM4-F1
#
_entry.id   AF-A0A972USM4-F1
#
_cell.length_a   1.000
_cell.length_b   1.000
_cell.length_c   1.000
_cell.angle_alpha   90.00
_cell.angle_beta   90.00
_cell.angle_gamma   90.00
#
_symmetry.space_group_name_H-M   'P 1'
#
loop_
_entity.id
_entity.type
_entity.pdbx_description
1 polymer ?
#
loop_
_entity_poly.entity_id
_entity_poly.type
_entity_poly.pdbx_seq_one_letter_code
_entity_poly.pdbx_strand_id
1 'polypeptide(L)'
;MKRCTLIVFLILVILNIQAQDFLISFSGSGASTIVEKIKIENLTQGTFLTLPGNTILHLKGDVSVQKSGKNQDTSIASKSNISEIIMPYTYGDRLKFIGTSGNYSAIVMNTPRQSKKLIFNFTECTDGSLINYPVIQIGSQTWMAENLKTSKFNDGTAIPYVYLSSYFSPNYKPAYCVYRNSVINYNTYGGLYDWGLVWTEKICPTGWHVPSIDEWLTLFDYLGGASKAGNILKEKGIKHWTSPNTGAIDSVGFCALPGGVNLNEGEGHSNIG
;
A
#
# COMPACT_ATOMS: atom_id res chain seq x y z
N MET A 1 -52.61 -27.31 42.54
CA MET A 1 -51.75 -26.34 41.84
C MET A 1 -51.18 -26.99 40.60
N LYS A 2 -51.59 -26.56 39.40
CA LYS A 2 -51.11 -27.12 38.12
C LYS A 2 -49.93 -26.26 37.62
N ARG A 3 -48.81 -26.90 37.28
CA ARG A 3 -47.63 -26.24 36.70
C ARG A 3 -47.59 -26.52 35.20
N CYS A 4 -47.37 -25.48 34.41
CA CYS A 4 -47.26 -25.51 32.96
C CYS A 4 -45.78 -25.33 32.60
N THR A 5 -45.18 -26.29 31.90
CA THR A 5 -43.77 -26.25 31.52
C THR A 5 -43.68 -25.60 30.14
N LEU A 6 -43.01 -24.46 30.05
CA LEU A 6 -42.71 -23.79 28.78
C LEU A 6 -41.46 -24.44 28.18
N ILE A 7 -41.62 -25.22 27.10
CA ILE A 7 -40.50 -25.73 26.31
C ILE A 7 -40.09 -24.63 25.33
N VAL A 8 -39.02 -23.91 25.65
CA VAL A 8 -38.38 -22.97 24.71
C VAL A 8 -37.56 -23.81 23.75
N PHE A 9 -38.03 -23.95 22.51
CA PHE A 9 -37.20 -24.46 21.41
C PHE A 9 -36.11 -23.43 21.12
N LEU A 10 -34.90 -23.71 21.63
CA LEU A 10 -33.70 -23.00 21.21
C LEU A 10 -33.44 -23.39 19.75
N ILE A 11 -33.87 -22.54 18.81
CA ILE A 11 -33.48 -22.68 17.39
C ILE A 11 -31.98 -22.43 17.34
N LEU A 12 -31.21 -23.51 17.36
CA LEU A 12 -29.79 -23.48 17.05
C LEU A 12 -29.68 -23.15 15.55
N VAL A 13 -29.54 -21.86 15.22
CA VAL A 13 -29.17 -21.45 13.86
C VAL A 13 -27.76 -21.97 13.63
N ILE A 14 -27.65 -23.15 13.02
CA ILE A 14 -26.39 -23.62 12.48
C ILE A 14 -26.09 -22.65 11.33
N LEU A 15 -25.23 -21.66 11.59
CA LEU A 15 -24.58 -20.91 10.53
C LEU A 15 -23.74 -21.92 9.76
N ASN A 16 -24.29 -22.43 8.66
CA ASN A 16 -23.49 -23.09 7.64
C ASN A 16 -22.51 -22.06 7.13
N ILE A 17 -21.26 -22.09 7.62
CA ILE A 17 -20.14 -21.42 6.98
C ILE A 17 -19.90 -22.21 5.70
N GLN A 18 -20.66 -21.89 4.65
CA GLN A 18 -20.26 -22.33 3.31
C GLN A 18 -19.00 -21.55 2.96
N ALA A 19 -17.95 -22.26 2.58
CA ALA A 19 -16.84 -21.68 1.84
C ALA A 19 -17.45 -20.98 0.61
N GLN A 20 -17.58 -19.66 0.68
CA GLN A 20 -18.13 -18.90 -0.41
C GLN A 20 -17.00 -18.45 -1.32
N ASP A 21 -17.05 -18.96 -2.54
CA ASP A 21 -16.10 -18.62 -3.58
C ASP A 21 -16.46 -17.28 -4.21
N PHE A 22 -15.45 -16.48 -4.55
CA PHE A 22 -15.64 -15.17 -5.18
C PHE A 22 -14.83 -15.06 -6.46
N LEU A 23 -15.45 -14.50 -7.50
CA LEU A 23 -14.79 -14.18 -8.76
C LEU A 23 -14.45 -12.70 -8.80
N ILE A 24 -13.17 -12.39 -8.97
CA ILE A 24 -12.68 -11.02 -9.09
C ILE A 24 -12.19 -10.79 -10.51
N SER A 25 -12.75 -9.77 -11.16
CA SER A 25 -12.30 -9.28 -12.46
C SER A 25 -11.69 -7.90 -12.31
N PHE A 26 -10.98 -7.43 -13.35
CA PHE A 26 -10.16 -6.23 -13.26
C PHE A 26 -10.38 -5.30 -14.46
N SER A 27 -10.25 -4.00 -14.23
CA SER A 27 -10.22 -2.98 -15.28
C SER A 27 -9.40 -1.77 -14.83
N GLY A 28 -8.82 -1.04 -15.79
CA GLY A 28 -8.16 0.24 -15.53
C GLY A 28 -9.11 1.42 -15.70
N SER A 29 -8.71 2.56 -15.14
CA SER A 29 -9.29 3.88 -15.33
C SER A 29 -8.20 4.95 -15.17
N GLY A 30 -8.49 6.20 -15.53
CA GLY A 30 -7.51 7.30 -15.45
C GLY A 30 -6.55 7.26 -16.64
N ALA A 31 -5.24 7.27 -16.37
CA ALA A 31 -4.18 7.31 -17.38
C ALA A 31 -4.11 6.07 -18.28
N SER A 32 -4.72 4.95 -17.86
CA SER A 32 -4.86 3.74 -18.68
C SER A 32 -6.13 2.98 -18.34
N THR A 33 -6.79 2.40 -19.34
CA THR A 33 -7.92 1.48 -19.14
C THR A 33 -7.51 0.01 -19.15
N ILE A 34 -6.25 -0.26 -19.49
CA ILE A 34 -5.69 -1.61 -19.63
C ILE A 34 -5.02 -1.99 -18.30
N VAL A 35 -5.20 -3.24 -17.88
CA VAL A 35 -4.43 -3.82 -16.78
C VAL A 35 -3.61 -4.96 -17.38
N GLU A 36 -2.29 -4.83 -17.35
CA GLU A 36 -1.38 -5.80 -17.97
C GLU A 36 -1.06 -6.92 -16.99
N LYS A 37 -0.75 -6.55 -15.75
CA LYS A 37 -0.30 -7.45 -14.69
C LYS A 37 -0.94 -7.05 -13.37
N ILE A 38 -1.20 -8.05 -12.53
CA ILE A 38 -1.72 -7.84 -11.18
C ILE A 38 -0.91 -8.71 -10.24
N LYS A 39 -0.39 -8.10 -9.19
CA LYS A 39 0.14 -8.79 -8.02
C LYS A 39 -0.90 -8.72 -6.91
N ILE A 40 -1.17 -9.86 -6.29
CA ILE A 40 -2.16 -10.01 -5.22
C ILE A 40 -1.40 -10.50 -4.01
N GLU A 41 -1.50 -9.80 -2.88
CA GLU A 41 -0.91 -10.20 -1.61
C GLU A 41 -2.03 -10.45 -0.61
N ASN A 42 -2.10 -11.67 -0.06
CA ASN A 42 -2.95 -11.96 1.08
C ASN A 42 -2.19 -11.57 2.35
N LEU A 43 -2.54 -10.41 2.90
CA LEU A 43 -1.87 -9.82 4.07
C LEU A 43 -2.20 -10.55 5.38
N THR A 44 -3.24 -11.38 5.38
CA THR A 44 -3.59 -12.23 6.53
C THR A 44 -2.74 -13.49 6.54
N GLN A 45 -2.58 -14.13 5.38
CA GLN A 45 -1.88 -15.41 5.25
C GLN A 45 -0.38 -15.26 4.91
N GLY A 46 0.06 -14.07 4.47
CA GLY A 46 1.44 -13.83 4.05
C GLY A 46 1.80 -14.47 2.70
N THR A 47 0.79 -14.79 1.87
CA THR A 47 0.97 -15.37 0.54
C THR A 47 0.79 -14.33 -0.56
N PHE A 48 1.31 -14.59 -1.75
CA PHE A 48 1.09 -13.73 -2.92
C PHE A 48 0.95 -14.55 -4.20
N LEU A 49 0.34 -13.93 -5.20
CA LEU A 49 0.12 -14.48 -6.54
C LEU A 49 0.30 -13.34 -7.56
N THR A 50 0.76 -13.69 -8.75
CA THR A 50 0.84 -12.76 -9.88
C THR A 50 0.09 -13.33 -11.07
N LEU A 51 -0.70 -12.50 -11.74
CA LEU A 51 -1.49 -12.90 -12.90
C LEU A 51 -1.58 -11.82 -13.98
N PRO A 52 -1.85 -12.19 -15.25
CA PRO A 52 -2.19 -11.23 -16.28
C PRO A 52 -3.51 -10.51 -15.96
N GLY A 53 -3.60 -9.22 -16.27
CA GLY A 53 -4.75 -8.39 -15.88
C GLY A 53 -6.06 -8.69 -16.63
N ASN A 54 -6.01 -9.52 -17.68
CA ASN A 54 -7.18 -10.00 -18.41
C ASN A 54 -7.77 -11.32 -17.86
N THR A 55 -7.22 -11.84 -16.76
CA THR A 55 -7.71 -13.08 -16.12
C THR A 55 -8.79 -12.80 -15.06
N ILE A 56 -9.56 -13.84 -14.72
CA ILE A 56 -10.49 -13.81 -13.59
C ILE A 56 -9.82 -14.56 -12.44
N LEU A 57 -9.72 -13.90 -11.29
CA LEU A 57 -9.24 -14.50 -10.06
C LEU A 57 -10.40 -15.22 -9.37
N HIS A 58 -10.23 -16.51 -9.11
CA HIS A 58 -11.14 -17.30 -8.30
C HIS A 58 -10.60 -17.42 -6.89
N LEU A 59 -11.21 -16.67 -5.97
CA LEU A 59 -10.96 -16.80 -4.55
C LEU A 59 -11.75 -18.00 -4.06
N LYS A 60 -11.04 -19.06 -3.70
CA LYS A 60 -11.65 -20.32 -3.27
C LYS A 60 -11.56 -20.46 -1.77
N GLY A 61 -12.69 -20.67 -1.11
CA GLY A 61 -12.74 -20.83 0.34
C GLY A 61 -11.95 -22.07 0.76
N ASP A 62 -10.88 -21.89 1.53
CA ASP A 62 -10.11 -23.02 2.04
C ASP A 62 -10.79 -23.55 3.31
N VAL A 63 -11.32 -24.78 3.25
CA VAL A 63 -11.95 -25.46 4.40
C VAL A 63 -10.88 -26.17 5.25
N SER A 64 -9.61 -26.12 4.83
CA SER A 64 -8.53 -26.87 5.48
C SER A 64 -7.76 -26.03 6.52
N VAL A 65 -7.62 -26.62 7.72
CA VAL A 65 -6.81 -26.07 8.82
C VAL A 65 -5.34 -26.03 8.39
N GLN A 66 -4.81 -24.81 8.25
CA GLN A 66 -3.40 -24.40 8.15
C GLN A 66 -2.36 -25.55 8.05
N LYS A 67 -1.84 -25.79 6.84
CA LYS A 67 -0.44 -26.16 6.66
C LYS A 67 0.26 -25.06 5.87
N SER A 68 1.19 -24.39 6.53
CA SER A 68 2.17 -23.49 5.93
C SER A 68 2.77 -24.14 4.67
N GLY A 69 2.53 -23.52 3.51
CA GLY A 69 2.86 -24.05 2.18
C GLY A 69 3.46 -22.96 1.30
N LYS A 70 4.61 -23.28 0.71
CA LYS A 70 5.55 -22.40 0.00
C LYS A 70 4.98 -21.69 -1.23
N ASN A 71 5.55 -20.51 -1.50
CA ASN A 71 5.41 -19.66 -2.69
C ASN A 71 5.45 -20.46 -4.00
N GLN A 72 4.52 -20.16 -4.93
CA GLN A 72 4.57 -20.62 -6.31
C GLN A 72 4.53 -19.43 -7.27
N ASP A 73 5.57 -19.29 -8.09
CA ASP A 73 5.52 -18.56 -9.35
C ASP A 73 4.87 -19.48 -10.40
N THR A 74 3.63 -19.20 -10.79
CA THR A 74 2.99 -19.88 -11.91
C THR A 74 3.09 -19.00 -13.16
N SER A 75 4.06 -19.30 -14.03
CA SER A 75 4.04 -18.88 -15.43
C SER A 75 3.23 -19.90 -16.23
N ILE A 76 2.06 -19.50 -16.76
CA ILE A 76 1.29 -20.35 -17.68
C ILE A 76 1.17 -19.61 -19.02
N ALA A 77 1.76 -20.20 -20.06
CA ALA A 77 1.64 -19.75 -21.44
C ALA A 77 0.46 -20.44 -22.16
N SER A 78 -0.39 -19.61 -22.74
CA SER A 78 -1.24 -19.77 -23.94
C SER A 78 -2.12 -21.03 -24.12
N LYS A 79 -3.45 -20.84 -24.06
CA LYS A 79 -4.42 -21.08 -25.15
C LYS A 79 -5.80 -20.55 -24.72
N SER A 80 -6.57 -20.04 -25.68
CA SER A 80 -7.81 -19.26 -25.51
C SER A 80 -8.95 -19.99 -24.76
N ASN A 81 -8.94 -19.89 -23.44
CA ASN A 81 -10.10 -19.96 -22.54
C ASN A 81 -9.67 -19.13 -21.32
N ILE A 82 -10.53 -18.26 -20.79
CA ILE A 82 -10.18 -17.38 -19.66
C ILE A 82 -9.54 -18.24 -18.56
N SER A 83 -8.23 -18.08 -18.35
CA SER A 83 -7.48 -18.88 -17.40
C SER A 83 -7.89 -18.44 -16.00
N GLU A 84 -8.85 -19.15 -15.42
CA GLU A 84 -9.24 -18.99 -14.04
C GLU A 84 -8.05 -19.37 -13.16
N ILE A 85 -7.52 -18.40 -12.43
CA ILE A 85 -6.40 -18.63 -11.50
C ILE A 85 -6.99 -18.64 -10.10
N ILE A 86 -6.70 -19.70 -9.36
CA ILE A 86 -7.24 -19.91 -8.02
C ILE A 86 -6.26 -19.37 -6.99
N MET A 87 -6.79 -18.62 -6.03
CA MET A 87 -6.08 -18.24 -4.80
C MET A 87 -6.88 -18.74 -3.59
N PRO A 88 -6.28 -19.55 -2.70
CA PRO A 88 -6.91 -19.90 -1.44
C PRO A 88 -7.27 -18.65 -0.63
N TYR A 89 -8.46 -18.66 -0.03
CA TYR A 89 -9.03 -17.52 0.67
C TYR A 89 -9.76 -17.98 1.93
N THR A 90 -9.60 -17.24 3.02
CA THR A 90 -10.44 -17.37 4.22
C THR A 90 -11.33 -16.13 4.35
N TYR A 91 -12.60 -16.31 4.71
CA TYR A 91 -13.52 -15.18 4.88
C TYR A 91 -12.96 -14.16 5.89
N GLY A 92 -12.81 -12.91 5.45
CA GLY A 92 -12.20 -11.84 6.24
C GLY A 92 -10.74 -11.57 5.89
N ASP A 93 -10.11 -12.37 5.02
CA ASP A 93 -8.76 -12.09 4.55
C ASP A 93 -8.70 -10.75 3.82
N ARG A 94 -7.61 -10.04 4.08
CA ARG A 94 -7.32 -8.76 3.46
C ARG A 94 -6.35 -8.95 2.32
N LEU A 95 -6.80 -8.59 1.13
CA LEU A 95 -6.04 -8.72 -0.09
C LEU A 95 -5.61 -7.32 -0.57
N LYS A 96 -4.31 -7.18 -0.85
CA LYS A 96 -3.73 -6.01 -1.52
C LYS A 96 -3.53 -6.37 -2.99
N PHE A 97 -4.23 -5.66 -3.86
CA PHE A 97 -4.11 -5.80 -5.30
C PHE A 97 -3.24 -4.66 -5.83
N ILE A 98 -2.21 -4.98 -6.60
CA ILE A 98 -1.31 -4.03 -7.25
C ILE A 98 -1.45 -4.28 -8.74
N GLY A 99 -2.16 -3.39 -9.43
CA GLY A 99 -2.31 -3.41 -10.88
C GLY A 99 -1.19 -2.63 -11.53
N THR A 100 -0.73 -3.09 -12.70
CA THR A 100 0.29 -2.43 -13.50
C THR A 100 -0.18 -2.26 -14.94
N SER A 101 0.12 -1.11 -15.54
CA SER A 101 -0.07 -0.82 -16.96
C SER A 101 1.07 0.06 -17.43
N GLY A 102 1.98 -0.49 -18.25
CA GLY A 102 3.23 0.20 -18.60
C GLY A 102 3.99 0.61 -17.33
N ASN A 103 4.21 1.91 -17.18
CA ASN A 103 4.91 2.48 -16.01
C ASN A 103 3.98 2.82 -14.84
N TYR A 104 2.66 2.73 -15.01
CA TYR A 104 1.71 3.06 -13.95
C TYR A 104 1.50 1.87 -13.03
N SER A 105 1.43 2.15 -11.72
CA SER A 105 1.11 1.16 -10.70
C SER A 105 0.05 1.73 -9.75
N ALA A 106 -1.02 0.99 -9.52
CA ALA A 106 -2.12 1.41 -8.65
C ALA A 106 -2.51 0.30 -7.69
N ILE A 107 -2.82 0.68 -6.45
CA ILE A 107 -3.13 -0.25 -5.37
C ILE A 107 -4.61 -0.17 -5.02
N VAL A 108 -5.23 -1.34 -4.85
CA VAL A 108 -6.60 -1.48 -4.35
C VAL A 108 -6.60 -2.48 -3.20
N MET A 109 -7.07 -2.03 -2.04
CA MET A 109 -7.32 -2.90 -0.89
C MET A 109 -8.72 -3.50 -0.97
N ASN A 110 -8.84 -4.77 -0.61
CA ASN A 110 -10.14 -5.44 -0.60
C ASN A 110 -10.22 -6.53 0.48
N THR A 111 -11.34 -6.59 1.18
CA THR A 111 -11.78 -7.74 1.97
C THR A 111 -12.96 -8.37 1.22
N PRO A 112 -12.73 -9.43 0.42
CA PRO A 112 -13.76 -10.04 -0.41
C PRO A 112 -15.00 -10.48 0.38
N ARG A 113 -16.17 -9.99 -0.04
CA ARG A 113 -17.48 -10.42 0.48
C ARG A 113 -18.46 -10.85 -0.60
N GLN A 114 -18.10 -10.64 -1.86
CA GLN A 114 -18.85 -10.99 -3.05
C GLN A 114 -17.92 -10.94 -4.26
N SER A 115 -18.32 -11.62 -5.33
CA SER A 115 -17.73 -11.43 -6.65
C SER A 115 -17.87 -9.98 -7.10
N LYS A 116 -16.81 -9.39 -7.63
CA LYS A 116 -16.83 -7.99 -8.11
C LYS A 116 -15.74 -7.69 -9.12
N LYS A 117 -15.92 -6.59 -9.82
CA LYS A 117 -14.86 -5.97 -10.62
C LYS A 117 -14.10 -4.97 -9.75
N LEU A 118 -12.77 -5.09 -9.72
CA LEU A 118 -11.89 -4.08 -9.15
C LEU A 118 -11.42 -3.13 -10.25
N ILE A 119 -11.49 -1.84 -9.96
CA ILE A 119 -11.05 -0.78 -10.86
C ILE A 119 -9.75 -0.20 -10.30
N PHE A 120 -8.68 -0.25 -11.10
CA PHE A 120 -7.43 0.42 -10.80
C PHE A 120 -7.47 1.83 -11.38
N ASN A 121 -7.34 2.85 -10.54
CA ASN A 121 -7.23 4.23 -10.99
C ASN A 121 -5.76 4.56 -11.24
N PHE A 122 -5.30 4.39 -12.48
CA PHE A 122 -3.92 4.68 -12.85
C PHE A 122 -3.72 6.19 -12.94
N THR A 123 -2.76 6.68 -12.18
CA THR A 123 -2.34 8.09 -12.17
C THR A 123 -0.86 8.13 -12.48
N GLU A 124 -0.44 9.07 -13.32
CA GLU A 124 0.98 9.31 -13.58
C GLU A 124 1.66 9.81 -12.30
N CYS A 125 2.74 9.15 -11.90
CA CYS A 125 3.50 9.50 -10.69
C CYS A 125 4.97 9.17 -10.94
N THR A 126 5.60 9.97 -11.80
CA THR A 126 6.99 9.81 -12.22
C THR A 126 7.78 11.06 -11.82
N ASP A 127 8.85 10.88 -11.05
CA ASP A 127 9.66 12.01 -10.59
C ASP A 127 10.69 12.48 -11.64
N GLY A 128 11.43 13.55 -11.31
CA GLY A 128 12.48 14.09 -12.17
C GLY A 128 13.66 13.14 -12.45
N SER A 129 13.79 12.06 -11.67
CA SER A 129 14.77 10.99 -11.85
C SER A 129 14.21 9.79 -12.62
N LEU A 130 13.01 9.91 -13.19
CA LEU A 130 12.30 8.88 -13.94
C LEU A 130 11.94 7.64 -13.10
N ILE A 131 11.79 7.82 -11.78
CA ILE A 131 11.30 6.78 -10.88
C ILE A 131 9.78 6.85 -10.86
N ASN A 132 9.13 5.73 -11.13
CA ASN A 132 7.68 5.60 -11.09
C ASN A 132 7.24 5.05 -9.74
N TYR A 133 6.20 5.63 -9.15
CA TYR A 133 5.70 5.24 -7.84
C TYR A 133 4.30 4.64 -7.94
N PRO A 134 4.01 3.56 -7.17
CA PRO A 134 2.65 3.10 -6.98
C PRO A 134 1.79 4.17 -6.31
N VAL A 135 0.54 4.28 -6.75
CA VAL A 135 -0.43 5.22 -6.16
C VAL A 135 -1.58 4.47 -5.51
N ILE A 136 -2.22 5.13 -4.54
CA ILE A 136 -3.40 4.59 -3.87
C ILE A 136 -4.41 5.68 -3.59
N GLN A 137 -5.69 5.38 -3.84
CA GLN A 137 -6.78 6.28 -3.48
C GLN A 137 -7.32 5.93 -2.09
N ILE A 138 -7.34 6.92 -1.20
CA ILE A 138 -7.88 6.81 0.15
C ILE A 138 -8.90 7.93 0.35
N GLY A 139 -10.17 7.56 0.44
CA GLY A 139 -11.27 8.51 0.40
C GLY A 139 -11.30 9.25 -0.94
N SER A 140 -11.32 10.58 -0.90
CA SER A 140 -11.26 11.43 -2.08
C SER A 140 -9.85 11.80 -2.53
N GLN A 141 -8.81 11.42 -1.78
CA GLN A 141 -7.42 11.80 -2.03
C GLN A 141 -6.63 10.65 -2.65
N THR A 142 -5.68 10.98 -3.51
CA THR A 142 -4.73 10.05 -4.11
C THR A 142 -3.35 10.29 -3.51
N TRP A 143 -2.72 9.23 -3.02
CA TRP A 143 -1.44 9.26 -2.31
C TRP A 143 -0.41 8.42 -3.04
N MET A 144 0.87 8.79 -2.91
CA MET A 144 1.97 7.88 -3.21
C MET A 144 1.93 6.74 -2.18
N ALA A 145 2.18 5.51 -2.61
CA ALA A 145 2.24 4.34 -1.73
C ALA A 145 3.68 3.87 -1.48
N GLU A 146 4.65 4.73 -1.82
CA GLU A 146 6.07 4.55 -1.57
C GLU A 146 6.72 5.92 -1.34
N ASN A 147 7.78 5.93 -0.52
CA ASN A 147 8.58 7.11 -0.24
C ASN A 147 9.34 7.60 -1.48
N LEU A 148 9.42 8.93 -1.63
CA LEU A 148 10.14 9.63 -2.68
C LEU A 148 11.63 9.27 -2.64
N LYS A 149 12.17 8.98 -3.82
CA LYS A 149 13.56 8.59 -4.08
C LYS A 149 14.24 9.53 -5.06
N THR A 150 13.63 10.65 -5.43
CA THR A 150 14.18 11.52 -6.46
C THR A 150 15.57 12.09 -6.13
N SER A 151 16.39 12.24 -7.15
CA SER A 151 17.69 12.94 -7.13
C SER A 151 17.69 14.17 -8.04
N LYS A 152 16.51 14.50 -8.60
CA LYS A 152 16.29 15.62 -9.50
C LYS A 152 14.95 16.27 -9.21
N PHE A 153 14.88 17.58 -9.36
CA PHE A 153 13.61 18.29 -9.41
C PHE A 153 12.80 17.88 -10.64
N ASN A 154 11.50 18.17 -10.64
CA ASN A 154 10.59 17.90 -11.74
C ASN A 154 10.91 18.67 -13.04
N ASP A 155 11.79 19.67 -12.99
CA ASP A 155 12.38 20.34 -14.16
C ASP A 155 13.68 19.66 -14.66
N GLY A 156 14.08 18.55 -14.04
CA GLY A 156 15.27 17.78 -14.37
C GLY A 156 16.56 18.28 -13.71
N THR A 157 16.52 19.40 -12.99
CA THR A 157 17.69 19.96 -12.27
C THR A 157 18.13 19.00 -11.17
N ALA A 158 19.43 18.70 -11.11
CA ALA A 158 19.97 17.81 -10.08
C ALA A 158 19.84 18.41 -8.67
N ILE A 159 19.43 17.58 -7.71
CA ILE A 159 19.43 17.93 -6.30
C ILE A 159 20.81 17.54 -5.73
N PRO A 160 21.49 18.42 -4.97
CA PRO A 160 22.75 18.07 -4.34
C PRO A 160 22.59 16.88 -3.38
N TYR A 161 23.51 15.91 -3.46
CA TYR A 161 23.62 14.83 -2.48
C TYR A 161 24.66 15.18 -1.42
N VAL A 162 24.34 14.97 -0.15
CA VAL A 162 25.25 15.22 0.97
C VAL A 162 25.26 14.06 1.96
N TYR A 163 26.39 13.90 2.66
CA TYR A 163 26.46 13.01 3.82
C TYR A 163 25.81 13.69 5.03
N LEU A 164 25.09 12.94 5.87
CA LEU A 164 24.47 13.47 7.09
C LEU A 164 25.43 14.28 7.98
N SER A 165 26.71 13.89 8.04
CA SER A 165 27.75 14.58 8.82
C SER A 165 28.08 16.00 8.33
N SER A 166 27.66 16.37 7.12
CA SER A 166 27.95 17.68 6.52
C SER A 166 26.89 18.76 6.83
N TYR A 167 25.87 18.40 7.63
CA TYR A 167 24.76 19.30 8.00
C TYR A 167 25.23 20.57 8.73
N PHE A 168 26.22 20.45 9.62
CA PHE A 168 26.76 21.59 10.39
C PHE A 168 27.78 22.45 9.61
N SER A 169 27.81 22.35 8.29
CA SER A 169 28.71 23.15 7.46
C SER A 169 28.18 24.59 7.34
N PRO A 170 29.01 25.63 7.55
CA PRO A 170 28.58 27.03 7.39
C PRO A 170 28.20 27.40 5.94
N ASN A 171 28.51 26.54 4.96
CA ASN A 171 28.15 26.69 3.55
C ASN A 171 27.06 25.70 3.12
N TYR A 172 26.26 25.20 4.05
CA TYR A 172 25.19 24.25 3.75
C TYR A 172 24.21 24.84 2.73
N LYS A 173 23.85 24.03 1.74
CA LYS A 173 22.80 24.32 0.75
C LYS A 173 21.77 23.20 0.84
N PRO A 174 20.48 23.49 0.57
CA PRO A 174 19.45 22.47 0.52
C PRO A 174 19.87 21.29 -0.36
N ALA A 175 19.75 20.10 0.20
CA ALA A 175 20.27 18.86 -0.37
C ALA A 175 19.41 17.68 0.07
N TYR A 176 19.65 16.51 -0.54
CA TYR A 176 19.13 15.25 -0.03
C TYR A 176 20.25 14.37 0.50
N CYS A 177 19.90 13.51 1.44
CA CYS A 177 20.81 12.49 1.97
C CYS A 177 20.10 11.15 2.11
N VAL A 178 20.85 10.12 2.47
CA VAL A 178 20.36 8.76 2.67
C VAL A 178 20.61 8.33 4.10
N TYR A 179 19.62 7.71 4.73
CA TYR A 179 19.76 7.21 6.10
C TYR A 179 20.95 6.25 6.22
N ARG A 180 21.91 6.58 7.10
CA ARG A 180 23.20 5.87 7.27
C ARG A 180 24.02 5.70 5.99
N ASN A 181 23.80 6.55 4.98
CA ASN A 181 24.48 6.49 3.68
C ASN A 181 24.44 5.10 3.02
N SER A 182 23.35 4.36 3.23
CA SER A 182 23.21 2.97 2.79
C SER A 182 22.23 2.86 1.62
N VAL A 183 22.69 2.24 0.52
CA VAL A 183 21.84 1.96 -0.65
C VAL A 183 20.63 1.09 -0.28
N ILE A 184 20.79 0.16 0.66
CA ILE A 184 19.68 -0.67 1.15
C ILE A 184 18.62 0.19 1.83
N ASN A 185 19.05 1.19 2.62
CA ASN A 185 18.14 2.12 3.27
C ASN A 185 17.48 3.06 2.26
N TYR A 186 18.20 3.53 1.24
CA TYR A 186 17.62 4.34 0.18
C TYR A 186 16.55 3.58 -0.60
N ASN A 187 16.78 2.31 -0.92
CA ASN A 187 15.79 1.48 -1.61
C ASN A 187 14.54 1.23 -0.76
N THR A 188 14.70 1.12 0.56
CA THR A 188 13.62 0.82 1.51
C THR A 188 12.85 2.07 1.92
N TYR A 189 13.57 3.11 2.34
CA TYR A 189 13.01 4.32 2.95
C TYR A 189 13.00 5.51 2.01
N GLY A 190 13.71 5.49 0.88
CA GLY A 190 13.82 6.66 0.02
C GLY A 190 14.86 7.68 0.46
N GLY A 191 14.77 8.88 -0.11
CA GLY A 191 15.61 10.02 0.22
C GLY A 191 15.12 10.76 1.46
N LEU A 192 16.05 11.39 2.17
CA LEU A 192 15.74 12.38 3.19
C LEU A 192 16.04 13.75 2.59
N TYR A 193 15.04 14.63 2.55
CA TYR A 193 15.12 15.91 1.84
C TYR A 193 15.09 17.09 2.80
N ASP A 194 15.95 18.06 2.53
CA ASP A 194 15.96 19.34 3.24
C ASP A 194 14.70 20.14 2.97
N TRP A 195 14.22 20.88 3.97
CA TRP A 195 12.98 21.65 3.86
C TRP A 195 13.08 22.80 2.86
N GLY A 196 14.29 23.33 2.62
CA GLY A 196 14.54 24.30 1.56
C GLY A 196 14.30 23.74 0.16
N LEU A 197 14.38 22.42 -0.05
CA LEU A 197 14.00 21.77 -1.31
C LEU A 197 12.47 21.68 -1.45
N VAL A 198 11.76 21.44 -0.34
CA VAL A 198 10.30 21.35 -0.32
C VAL A 198 9.67 22.68 -0.74
N TRP A 199 10.20 23.80 -0.24
CA TRP A 199 9.73 25.15 -0.60
C TRP A 199 9.92 25.53 -2.06
N THR A 200 10.70 24.77 -2.84
CA THR A 200 10.80 25.01 -4.27
C THR A 200 9.54 24.60 -5.04
N GLU A 201 8.68 23.76 -4.43
CA GLU A 201 7.51 23.12 -5.07
C GLU A 201 7.86 22.26 -6.29
N LYS A 202 9.15 21.97 -6.49
CA LYS A 202 9.66 21.21 -7.64
C LYS A 202 10.10 19.80 -7.28
N ILE A 203 10.03 19.41 -6.01
CA ILE A 203 10.58 18.14 -5.54
C ILE A 203 9.70 16.94 -5.89
N CYS A 204 8.38 17.16 -5.97
CA CYS A 204 7.41 16.11 -6.27
C CYS A 204 7.29 15.88 -7.78
N PRO A 205 6.85 14.67 -8.22
CA PRO A 205 6.38 14.44 -9.58
C PRO A 205 5.44 15.53 -10.08
N THR A 206 5.44 15.80 -11.39
CA THR A 206 4.54 16.80 -11.99
C THR A 206 3.08 16.49 -11.66
N GLY A 207 2.34 17.48 -11.13
CA GLY A 207 0.95 17.32 -10.69
C GLY A 207 0.78 16.79 -9.26
N TRP A 208 1.89 16.53 -8.56
CA TRP A 208 1.92 16.12 -7.16
C TRP A 208 2.56 17.22 -6.31
N HIS A 209 2.19 17.26 -5.02
CA HIS A 209 2.75 18.21 -4.06
C HIS A 209 2.97 17.53 -2.71
N VAL A 210 3.77 18.18 -1.86
CA VAL A 210 3.94 17.74 -0.47
C VAL A 210 2.64 18.03 0.29
N PRO A 211 2.01 17.03 0.94
CA PRO A 211 0.71 17.21 1.57
C PRO A 211 0.70 18.31 2.63
N SER A 212 -0.31 19.16 2.58
CA SER A 212 -0.60 20.16 3.60
C SER A 212 -1.18 19.53 4.87
N ILE A 213 -1.25 20.31 5.96
CA ILE A 213 -1.89 19.86 7.20
C ILE A 213 -3.38 19.54 6.97
N ASP A 214 -4.09 20.33 6.17
CA ASP A 214 -5.52 20.11 5.89
C ASP A 214 -5.78 18.82 5.10
N GLU A 215 -4.85 18.44 4.23
CA GLU A 215 -4.92 17.17 3.50
C GLU A 215 -4.65 15.98 4.41
N TRP A 216 -3.73 16.10 5.37
CA TRP A 216 -3.56 15.10 6.42
C TRP A 216 -4.79 14.99 7.31
N LEU A 217 -5.39 16.11 7.70
CA LEU A 217 -6.62 16.12 8.50
C LEU A 217 -7.78 15.46 7.75
N THR A 218 -7.95 15.76 6.46
CA THR A 218 -8.96 15.12 5.59
C THR A 218 -8.77 13.60 5.56
N LEU A 219 -7.53 13.13 5.40
CA LEU A 219 -7.21 11.70 5.47
C LEU A 219 -7.56 11.12 6.84
N PHE A 220 -7.18 11.79 7.93
CA PHE A 220 -7.45 11.31 9.29
C PHE A 220 -8.94 11.20 9.56
N ASP A 221 -9.73 12.20 9.16
CA ASP A 221 -11.18 12.21 9.32
C ASP A 221 -11.83 11.07 8.53
N TYR A 222 -11.39 10.84 7.29
CA TYR A 222 -11.82 9.69 6.49
C TYR A 222 -11.53 8.35 7.19
N LEU A 223 -10.42 8.26 7.92
CA LEU A 223 -10.01 7.07 8.68
C LEU A 223 -10.63 6.98 10.08
N GLY A 224 -11.55 7.88 10.42
CA GLY A 224 -12.26 7.88 11.70
C GLY A 224 -11.50 8.55 12.84
N GLY A 225 -10.63 9.51 12.50
CA GLY A 225 -9.90 10.39 13.41
C GLY A 225 -8.41 10.05 13.56
N ALA A 226 -7.61 11.06 13.95
CA ALA A 226 -6.16 10.96 14.08
C ALA A 226 -5.68 9.83 15.02
N SER A 227 -6.44 9.55 16.09
CA SER A 227 -6.12 8.48 17.06
C SER A 227 -6.15 7.07 16.44
N LYS A 228 -6.93 6.85 15.38
CA LYS A 228 -7.00 5.58 14.64
C LYS A 228 -6.10 5.58 13.42
N ALA A 229 -5.99 6.73 12.74
CA ALA A 229 -5.29 6.87 11.47
C ALA A 229 -3.85 6.34 11.52
N GLY A 230 -3.11 6.65 12.60
CA GLY A 230 -1.73 6.17 12.76
C GLY A 230 -1.60 4.65 12.66
N ASN A 231 -2.48 3.90 13.32
CA ASN A 231 -2.48 2.43 13.25
C ASN A 231 -2.96 1.88 11.89
N ILE A 232 -3.89 2.61 11.25
CA ILE A 232 -4.47 2.23 9.95
C ILE A 232 -3.48 2.40 8.80
N LEU A 233 -2.63 3.43 8.85
CA LEU A 233 -1.68 3.75 7.78
C LEU A 233 -0.35 2.99 7.91
N LYS A 234 0.04 2.65 9.14
CA LYS A 234 1.35 2.10 9.48
C LYS A 234 1.56 0.67 8.99
N GLU A 235 2.76 0.39 8.48
CA GLU A 235 3.19 -0.96 8.09
C GLU A 235 2.94 -1.96 9.24
N LYS A 236 2.29 -3.08 8.91
CA LYS A 236 2.03 -4.17 9.84
C LYS A 236 3.30 -4.97 10.14
N GLY A 237 3.43 -5.42 11.38
CA GLY A 237 4.55 -6.27 11.82
C GLY A 237 5.77 -5.46 12.25
N ILE A 238 6.90 -6.15 12.42
CA ILE A 238 8.12 -5.57 13.02
C ILE A 238 9.31 -5.61 12.06
N LYS A 239 9.04 -5.68 10.75
CA LYS A 239 10.10 -5.76 9.74
C LYS A 239 10.97 -4.50 9.78
N HIS A 240 10.34 -3.33 9.78
CA HIS A 240 11.04 -2.04 9.89
C HIS A 240 10.72 -1.33 11.20
N TRP A 241 9.50 -1.46 11.71
CA TRP A 241 9.09 -0.90 12.99
C TRP A 241 9.64 -1.69 14.18
N THR A 242 9.98 -0.98 15.26
CA THR A 242 10.37 -1.60 16.52
C THR A 242 9.18 -2.30 17.20
N SER A 243 9.46 -3.42 17.87
CA SER A 243 8.50 -4.10 18.73
C SER A 243 8.00 -3.15 19.84
N PRO A 244 6.70 -3.18 20.20
CA PRO A 244 5.71 -4.20 19.82
C PRO A 244 4.88 -3.88 18.57
N ASN A 245 5.02 -2.69 17.98
CA ASN A 245 4.19 -2.15 16.88
C ASN A 245 2.68 -2.50 16.99
N THR A 246 2.15 -2.49 18.22
CA THR A 246 0.79 -2.99 18.51
C THR A 246 -0.26 -2.13 17.83
N GLY A 247 -1.22 -2.78 17.16
CA GLY A 247 -2.34 -2.12 16.50
C GLY A 247 -2.08 -1.72 15.05
N ALA A 248 -0.83 -1.72 14.57
CA ALA A 248 -0.51 -1.42 13.18
C ALA A 248 -1.12 -2.47 12.23
N ILE A 249 -1.87 -2.01 11.24
CA ILE A 249 -2.70 -2.90 10.43
C ILE A 249 -2.63 -2.63 8.92
N ASP A 250 -2.14 -1.46 8.49
CA ASP A 250 -2.13 -0.99 7.10
C ASP A 250 -3.44 -1.28 6.33
N SER A 251 -4.62 -0.95 6.90
CA SER A 251 -5.92 -1.36 6.31
C SER A 251 -6.24 -0.71 4.98
N VAL A 252 -5.54 0.36 4.66
CA VAL A 252 -5.75 1.13 3.45
C VAL A 252 -4.60 1.00 2.46
N GLY A 253 -3.55 0.21 2.73
CA GLY A 253 -2.48 -0.09 1.77
C GLY A 253 -1.44 1.01 1.58
N PHE A 254 -1.45 2.01 2.47
CA PHE A 254 -0.51 3.14 2.51
C PHE A 254 0.90 2.70 2.94
N CYS A 255 0.98 1.76 3.88
CA CYS A 255 2.21 1.12 4.34
C CYS A 255 3.29 2.09 4.87
N ALA A 256 2.91 3.01 5.76
CA ALA A 256 3.84 3.98 6.33
C ALA A 256 5.00 3.29 7.06
N LEU A 257 6.22 3.58 6.59
CA LEU A 257 7.48 3.12 7.17
C LEU A 257 7.97 4.09 8.25
N PRO A 258 8.87 3.66 9.15
CA PRO A 258 9.45 4.56 10.15
C PRO A 258 10.26 5.67 9.48
N GLY A 259 9.81 6.92 9.62
CA GLY A 259 10.49 8.11 9.10
C GLY A 259 11.68 8.60 9.95
N GLY A 260 11.84 8.05 11.16
CA GLY A 260 12.82 8.52 12.15
C GLY A 260 12.36 9.78 12.90
N VAL A 261 12.96 10.04 14.06
CA VAL A 261 12.80 11.29 14.82
C VAL A 261 14.22 11.74 15.17
N ASN A 262 14.64 12.91 14.67
CA ASN A 262 15.84 13.57 15.18
C ASN A 262 15.42 14.33 16.44
N LEU A 263 15.84 13.84 17.61
CA LEU A 263 15.52 14.44 18.91
C LEU A 263 16.38 15.66 19.25
N ASN A 264 17.36 15.98 18.41
CA ASN A 264 18.26 17.12 18.58
C ASN A 264 18.04 18.08 17.41
N GLU A 265 17.34 19.18 17.71
CA GLU A 265 17.24 20.42 16.93
C GLU A 265 16.29 20.41 15.72
N GLY A 266 15.46 21.47 15.67
CA GLY A 266 14.24 21.61 14.87
C GLY A 266 14.43 21.89 13.38
N GLU A 267 15.51 21.38 12.79
CA GLU A 267 15.74 21.43 11.35
C GLU A 267 16.25 20.05 10.91
N GLY A 268 15.41 19.31 10.19
CA GLY A 268 15.67 17.91 9.86
C GLY A 268 15.28 17.58 8.43
N HIS A 269 16.09 16.75 7.78
CA HIS A 269 15.67 16.14 6.52
C HIS A 269 14.55 15.15 6.82
N SER A 270 13.44 15.30 6.12
CA SER A 270 12.28 14.44 6.30
C SER A 270 12.11 13.50 5.12
N ASN A 271 11.48 12.37 5.39
CA ASN A 271 10.96 11.56 4.32
C ASN A 271 9.75 12.25 3.68
N ILE A 272 9.57 12.09 2.38
CA ILE A 272 8.40 12.59 1.65
C ILE A 272 7.76 11.36 1.02
N GLY A 273 6.61 10.96 1.53
CA GLY A 273 5.92 9.72 1.18
C GLY A 273 4.65 9.55 1.99
#